data_AF-A0A0A9CFS7-F1
#
_entry.id   AF-A0A0A9CFS7-F1
#
_cell.length_a   1.000
_cell.length_b   1.000
_cell.length_c   1.000
_cell.angle_alpha   90.00
_cell.angle_beta   90.00
_cell.angle_gamma   90.00
#
_symmetry.space_group_name_H-M   'P 1'
#
loop_
_entity.id
_entity.type
_entity.pdbx_description
1 polymer ?
#
loop_
_entity_poly.entity_id
_entity_poly.type
_entity_poly.pdbx_seq_one_letter_code
_entity_poly.pdbx_strand_id
1 'polypeptide(L)'
;MAARMELHFRQQTKSAVIIQSYWRSYLARSQYMSLKKAAVTTQCAWRGRVARKELRKLKMAAKETGALQAAKNKLEKQVEELTWRLQLEKRMRTDMEEAKTQENRKLKQQLQELQLQSKETKDLLKKEQEIAKEALEKVSLVPEVHVDVTLVDELTAENEKLKTLVGSLETRIHETEQKFEEMKKARKEWLKKATDAESKINELTNTMLSFQEKLTNTEAENQLLRQQVLLRAPVRTIPENRSPKSNFTNGSPLSEELKTPHGTPPAHGSFAHPRASFYERQHESVDALINCVSENIGLSEGKPVAAITIYKCLVHWKIFETEKTSVFDRLIQIFGSAMQKHDSNEDLAYWLSNSSTLLIMMQKSLKAAGTSGTSPQKRPQTQSSFLGRMTCEQLMHQKM
;
A
#
# COMPACT_ATOMS: atom_id res chain seq x y z
N MET A 1 83.64 -38.08 22.63
CA MET A 1 83.49 -36.92 21.72
C MET A 1 82.16 -36.95 20.97
N ALA A 2 81.86 -37.98 20.17
CA ALA A 2 80.62 -38.08 19.37
C ALA A 2 79.31 -37.94 20.17
N ALA A 3 79.17 -38.61 21.32
CA ALA A 3 77.95 -38.56 22.12
C ALA A 3 77.61 -37.14 22.65
N ARG A 4 78.62 -36.29 22.92
CA ARG A 4 78.40 -34.91 23.37
C ARG A 4 77.93 -34.00 22.24
N MET A 5 78.45 -34.19 21.02
CA MET A 5 78.02 -33.46 19.83
C MET A 5 76.58 -33.80 19.46
N GLU A 6 76.21 -35.08 19.51
CA GLU A 6 74.84 -35.53 19.27
C GLU A 6 73.84 -34.95 20.28
N LEU A 7 74.21 -34.91 21.56
CA LEU A 7 73.37 -34.31 22.60
C LEU A 7 73.16 -32.81 22.36
N HIS A 8 74.21 -32.07 22.02
CA HIS A 8 74.12 -30.65 21.72
C HIS A 8 73.28 -30.37 20.47
N PHE A 9 73.47 -31.15 19.40
CA PHE A 9 72.65 -31.07 18.19
C PHE A 9 71.17 -31.28 18.52
N ARG A 10 70.82 -32.33 19.29
CA ARG A 10 69.44 -32.57 19.74
C ARG A 10 68.86 -31.42 20.55
N GLN A 11 69.65 -30.78 21.42
CA GLN A 11 69.21 -29.61 22.18
C GLN A 11 68.93 -28.42 21.24
N GLN A 12 69.81 -28.16 20.27
CA GLN A 12 69.59 -27.12 19.27
C GLN A 12 68.37 -27.39 18.40
N THR A 13 68.18 -28.64 17.94
CA THR A 13 66.99 -29.03 17.16
C THR A 13 65.72 -28.82 17.98
N LYS A 14 65.70 -29.22 19.26
CA LYS A 14 64.53 -29.01 20.14
C LYS A 14 64.21 -27.53 20.28
N SER A 15 65.20 -26.68 20.58
CA SER A 15 65.01 -25.24 20.69
C SER A 15 64.52 -24.63 19.37
N ALA A 16 65.09 -25.04 18.23
CA ALA A 16 64.67 -24.59 16.91
C ALA A 16 63.23 -24.99 16.60
N VAL A 17 62.83 -26.23 16.89
CA VAL A 17 61.45 -26.72 16.72
C VAL A 17 60.47 -25.91 17.56
N ILE A 18 60.82 -25.57 18.80
CA ILE A 18 60.00 -24.72 19.68
C ILE A 18 59.84 -23.33 19.07
N ILE A 19 60.93 -22.66 18.67
CA ILE A 19 60.86 -21.33 18.07
C ILE A 19 60.02 -21.35 16.79
N GLN A 20 60.24 -22.35 15.93
CA GLN A 20 59.49 -22.49 14.69
C GLN A 20 58.00 -22.79 14.93
N SER A 21 57.64 -23.57 15.95
CA SER A 21 56.23 -23.85 16.27
C SER A 21 55.51 -22.59 16.75
N TYR A 22 56.15 -21.78 17.61
CA TYR A 22 55.61 -20.49 18.04
C TYR A 22 55.43 -19.53 16.85
N TRP A 23 56.41 -19.46 15.94
CA TRP A 23 56.30 -18.61 14.76
C TRP A 23 55.17 -19.06 13.82
N ARG A 24 55.05 -20.36 13.52
CA ARG A 24 53.97 -20.91 12.68
C ARG A 24 52.60 -20.65 13.31
N SER A 25 52.48 -20.83 14.63
CA SER A 25 51.25 -20.54 15.38
C SER A 25 50.88 -19.04 15.34
N TYR A 26 51.86 -18.15 15.54
CA TYR A 26 51.66 -16.72 15.43
C TYR A 26 51.18 -16.30 14.03
N LEU A 27 51.81 -16.82 12.98
CA LEU A 27 51.43 -16.51 11.60
C LEU A 27 50.00 -16.98 11.29
N ALA A 28 49.65 -18.20 11.67
CA ALA A 28 48.29 -18.74 11.49
C ALA A 28 47.25 -17.92 12.26
N ARG A 29 47.55 -17.55 13.51
CA ARG A 29 46.67 -16.70 14.33
C ARG A 29 46.50 -15.31 13.72
N SER A 30 47.58 -14.72 13.20
CA SER A 30 47.54 -13.40 12.55
C SER A 30 46.65 -13.42 11.30
N GLN A 31 46.83 -14.42 10.43
CA GLN A 31 46.00 -14.61 9.23
C GLN A 31 44.52 -14.85 9.60
N TYR A 32 44.25 -15.71 10.57
CA TYR A 32 42.89 -15.95 11.06
C TYR A 32 42.23 -14.68 11.60
N MET A 33 42.95 -13.90 12.41
CA MET A 33 42.42 -12.65 12.97
C MET A 33 42.15 -11.61 11.88
N SER A 34 43.01 -11.51 10.87
CA SER A 34 42.79 -10.65 9.71
C SER A 34 41.53 -11.06 8.94
N LEU A 35 41.38 -12.36 8.64
CA LEU A 35 40.21 -12.90 7.94
C LEU A 35 38.93 -12.71 8.75
N LYS A 36 38.96 -12.97 10.06
CA LYS A 36 37.82 -12.77 10.96
C LYS A 36 37.38 -11.30 10.96
N LYS A 37 38.31 -10.35 11.05
CA LYS A 37 37.98 -8.91 10.99
C LYS A 37 37.34 -8.55 9.65
N ALA A 38 37.90 -9.00 8.54
CA ALA A 38 37.35 -8.76 7.21
C ALA A 38 35.93 -9.35 7.07
N ALA A 39 35.72 -10.60 7.52
CA ALA A 39 34.43 -11.26 7.49
C ALA A 39 33.38 -10.50 8.31
N VAL A 40 33.70 -10.10 9.54
CA VAL A 40 32.79 -9.34 10.40
C VAL A 40 32.42 -8.00 9.77
N THR A 41 33.40 -7.25 9.23
CA THR A 41 33.16 -5.97 8.56
C THR A 41 32.23 -6.13 7.35
N THR A 42 32.48 -7.13 6.50
CA THR A 42 31.63 -7.41 5.33
C THR A 42 30.21 -7.81 5.74
N GLN A 43 30.08 -8.67 6.76
CA GLN A 43 28.76 -9.07 7.25
C GLN A 43 27.99 -7.90 7.85
N CYS A 44 28.65 -7.02 8.62
CA CYS A 44 28.01 -5.81 9.16
C CYS A 44 27.56 -4.86 8.05
N ALA A 45 28.40 -4.63 7.03
CA ALA A 45 28.06 -3.82 5.88
C ALA A 45 26.85 -4.40 5.11
N TRP A 46 26.82 -5.73 4.92
CA TRP A 46 25.71 -6.42 4.27
C TRP A 46 24.41 -6.29 5.06
N ARG A 47 24.43 -6.57 6.37
CA ARG A 47 23.25 -6.41 7.25
C ARG A 47 22.72 -4.98 7.19
N GLY A 48 23.61 -3.98 7.22
CA GLY A 48 23.24 -2.57 7.06
C GLY A 48 22.63 -2.25 5.69
N ARG A 49 23.17 -2.83 4.60
CA ARG A 49 22.60 -2.67 3.24
C ARG A 49 21.19 -3.24 3.15
N VAL A 50 20.97 -4.43 3.68
CA VAL A 50 19.65 -5.09 3.70
C VAL A 50 18.65 -4.26 4.50
N ALA A 51 18.99 -3.84 5.72
CA ALA A 51 18.12 -3.01 6.55
C ALA A 51 17.73 -1.69 5.87
N ARG A 52 18.69 -1.01 5.21
CA ARG A 52 18.40 0.22 4.45
C ARG A 52 17.51 -0.03 3.24
N LYS A 53 17.65 -1.18 2.56
CA LYS A 53 16.77 -1.55 1.44
C LYS A 53 15.34 -1.74 1.90
N GLU A 54 15.12 -2.45 3.00
CA GLU A 54 13.79 -2.67 3.57
C GLU A 54 13.17 -1.35 4.07
N LEU A 55 13.94 -0.49 4.74
CA LEU A 55 13.45 0.84 5.14
C LEU A 55 13.00 1.69 3.95
N ARG A 56 13.72 1.65 2.83
CA ARG A 56 13.32 2.39 1.62
C ARG A 56 11.99 1.87 1.06
N LYS A 57 11.78 0.56 1.01
CA LYS A 57 10.50 -0.03 0.58
C LYS A 57 9.35 0.43 1.48
N LEU A 58 9.53 0.35 2.81
CA LEU A 58 8.51 0.80 3.77
C LEU A 58 8.21 2.29 3.63
N LYS A 59 9.22 3.13 3.41
CA LYS A 59 9.02 4.58 3.17
C LYS A 59 8.26 4.85 1.87
N MET A 60 8.51 4.10 0.80
CA MET A 60 7.77 4.26 -0.45
C MET A 60 6.31 3.83 -0.30
N ALA A 61 6.07 2.67 0.32
CA ALA A 61 4.72 2.20 0.62
C ALA A 61 3.93 3.20 1.49
N ALA A 62 4.58 3.78 2.51
CA ALA A 62 3.95 4.81 3.35
C ALA A 62 3.57 6.09 2.56
N LYS A 63 4.45 6.53 1.64
CA LYS A 63 4.15 7.67 0.75
C LYS A 63 2.99 7.36 -0.19
N GLU A 64 2.96 6.18 -0.79
CA GLU A 64 1.86 5.72 -1.64
C GLU A 64 0.54 5.68 -0.89
N THR A 65 0.53 5.17 0.35
CA THR A 65 -0.68 5.19 1.19
C THR A 65 -1.13 6.62 1.52
N GLY A 66 -0.20 7.55 1.75
CA GLY A 66 -0.54 8.97 1.97
C GLY A 66 -1.13 9.62 0.72
N ALA A 67 -0.57 9.34 -0.46
CA ALA A 67 -1.10 9.81 -1.74
C ALA A 67 -2.49 9.24 -2.03
N LEU A 68 -2.70 7.95 -1.78
CA LEU A 68 -4.01 7.29 -1.91
C LEU A 68 -5.05 7.89 -0.95
N GLN A 69 -4.67 8.14 0.31
CA GLN A 69 -5.58 8.77 1.28
C GLN A 69 -5.94 10.21 0.87
N ALA A 70 -4.99 10.98 0.35
CA ALA A 70 -5.26 12.33 -0.16
C ALA A 70 -6.20 12.30 -1.37
N ALA A 71 -6.00 11.36 -2.30
CA ALA A 71 -6.88 11.16 -3.45
C ALA A 71 -8.29 10.73 -3.01
N LYS A 72 -8.38 9.80 -2.05
CA LYS A 72 -9.65 9.37 -1.45
C LYS A 72 -10.39 10.55 -0.81
N ASN A 73 -9.74 11.32 0.05
CA ASN A 73 -10.33 12.50 0.70
C ASN A 73 -10.81 13.54 -0.34
N LYS A 74 -10.10 13.69 -1.46
CA LYS A 74 -10.51 14.58 -2.55
C LYS A 74 -11.77 14.06 -3.25
N LEU A 75 -11.83 12.76 -3.55
CA LEU A 75 -13.00 12.12 -4.15
C LEU A 75 -14.21 12.18 -3.21
N GLU A 76 -14.03 11.94 -1.91
CA GLU A 76 -15.09 12.06 -0.91
C GLU A 76 -15.70 13.47 -0.91
N LYS A 77 -14.86 14.52 -0.89
CA LYS A 77 -15.33 15.91 -1.00
C LYS A 77 -16.09 16.18 -2.30
N GLN A 78 -15.63 15.66 -3.43
CA GLN A 78 -16.33 15.81 -4.71
C GLN A 78 -17.69 15.10 -4.70
N VAL A 79 -17.76 13.91 -4.10
CA VAL A 79 -19.02 13.17 -3.96
C VAL A 79 -19.99 13.93 -3.05
N GLU A 80 -19.53 14.49 -1.94
CA GLU A 80 -20.33 15.33 -1.05
C GLU A 80 -20.86 16.58 -1.78
N GLU A 81 -19.99 17.29 -2.51
CA GLU A 81 -20.38 18.47 -3.30
C GLU A 81 -21.42 18.12 -4.37
N LEU A 82 -21.19 17.05 -5.14
CA LEU A 82 -22.13 16.59 -6.16
C LEU A 82 -23.45 16.14 -5.55
N THR A 83 -23.42 15.50 -4.38
CA THR A 83 -24.63 15.11 -3.65
C THR A 83 -25.43 16.33 -3.23
N TRP A 84 -24.77 17.38 -2.71
CA TRP A 84 -25.42 18.65 -2.39
C TRP A 84 -26.01 19.35 -3.62
N ARG A 85 -25.27 19.41 -4.73
CA ARG A 85 -25.76 20.00 -5.98
C ARG A 85 -26.98 19.26 -6.51
N LEU A 86 -26.96 17.93 -6.51
CA LEU A 86 -28.09 17.12 -6.96
C LEU A 86 -29.33 17.33 -6.07
N GLN A 87 -29.17 17.40 -4.75
CA GLN A 87 -30.28 17.68 -3.84
C GLN A 87 -30.87 19.06 -4.08
N LEU A 88 -30.03 20.07 -4.32
CA LEU A 88 -30.47 21.42 -4.64
C LEU A 88 -31.24 21.46 -5.97
N GLU A 89 -30.72 20.82 -7.02
CA GLU A 89 -31.39 20.74 -8.32
C GLU A 89 -32.76 20.05 -8.21
N LYS A 90 -32.84 18.96 -7.44
CA LYS A 90 -34.12 18.27 -7.18
C LYS A 90 -35.15 19.20 -6.54
N ARG A 91 -34.77 19.98 -5.51
CA ARG A 91 -35.67 20.97 -4.89
C ARG A 91 -36.09 22.06 -5.87
N MET A 92 -35.14 22.60 -6.65
CA MET A 92 -35.47 23.61 -7.65
C MET A 92 -36.44 23.08 -8.72
N ARG A 93 -36.31 21.80 -9.12
CA ARG A 93 -37.26 21.17 -10.04
C ARG A 93 -38.65 21.01 -9.44
N THR A 94 -38.76 20.59 -8.18
CA THR A 94 -40.06 20.49 -7.50
C THR A 94 -40.71 21.86 -7.36
N ASP A 95 -39.97 22.88 -6.92
CA ASP A 95 -40.47 24.25 -6.77
C ASP A 95 -40.94 24.82 -8.12
N MET A 96 -40.20 24.53 -9.20
CA MET A 96 -40.56 24.95 -10.55
C MET A 96 -41.82 24.23 -11.07
N GLU A 97 -41.97 22.93 -10.81
CA GLU A 97 -43.18 22.19 -11.14
C GLU A 97 -44.37 22.71 -10.35
N GLU A 98 -44.22 22.98 -9.05
CA GLU A 98 -45.26 23.57 -8.22
C GLU A 98 -45.69 24.95 -8.74
N ALA A 99 -44.74 25.84 -9.05
CA ALA A 99 -45.02 27.15 -9.64
C ALA A 99 -45.78 27.04 -10.97
N LYS A 100 -45.35 26.14 -11.87
CA LYS A 100 -46.07 25.87 -13.12
C LYS A 100 -47.48 25.34 -12.88
N THR A 101 -47.67 24.46 -11.90
CA THR A 101 -49.01 23.95 -11.57
C THR A 101 -49.91 25.06 -11.01
N GLN A 102 -49.35 25.97 -10.22
CA GLN A 102 -50.07 27.12 -9.65
C GLN A 102 -50.47 28.12 -10.74
N GLU A 103 -49.58 28.47 -11.66
CA GLU A 103 -49.91 29.31 -12.82
C GLU A 103 -50.96 28.66 -13.71
N ASN A 104 -50.83 27.36 -14.01
CA ASN A 104 -51.85 26.63 -14.77
C ASN A 104 -53.22 26.65 -14.07
N ARG A 105 -53.28 26.60 -12.73
CA ARG A 105 -54.54 26.77 -11.99
C ARG A 105 -55.11 28.18 -12.15
N LYS A 106 -54.28 29.22 -12.01
CA LYS A 106 -54.71 30.62 -12.19
C LYS A 106 -55.24 30.87 -13.61
N LEU A 107 -54.53 30.40 -14.63
CA LEU A 107 -54.95 30.52 -16.04
C LEU A 107 -56.27 29.77 -16.29
N LYS A 108 -56.45 28.56 -15.75
CA LYS A 108 -57.72 27.84 -15.84
C LYS A 108 -58.87 28.59 -15.18
N GLN A 109 -58.65 29.20 -14.01
CA GLN A 109 -59.64 30.03 -13.33
C GLN A 109 -60.01 31.27 -14.17
N GLN A 110 -59.02 32.00 -14.69
CA GLN A 110 -59.27 33.16 -15.56
C GLN A 110 -60.01 32.78 -16.85
N LEU A 111 -59.67 31.64 -17.45
CA LEU A 111 -60.36 31.13 -18.63
C LEU A 111 -61.83 30.79 -18.31
N GLN A 112 -62.10 30.18 -17.16
CA GLN A 112 -63.45 29.85 -16.71
C GLN A 112 -64.28 31.11 -16.42
N GLU A 113 -63.66 32.12 -15.81
CA GLU A 113 -64.28 33.43 -15.56
C GLU A 113 -64.62 34.14 -16.88
N LEU A 114 -63.69 34.22 -17.82
CA LEU A 114 -63.95 34.80 -19.15
C LEU A 114 -65.03 34.02 -19.92
N GLN A 115 -65.08 32.70 -19.78
CA GLN A 115 -66.16 31.89 -20.36
C GLN A 115 -67.52 32.20 -19.72
N LEU A 116 -67.56 32.43 -18.41
CA LEU A 116 -68.76 32.84 -17.70
C LEU A 116 -69.22 34.23 -18.17
N GLN A 117 -68.33 35.22 -18.15
CA GLN A 117 -68.61 36.57 -18.65
C GLN A 117 -69.04 36.57 -20.13
N SER A 118 -68.45 35.72 -20.97
CA SER A 118 -68.88 35.57 -22.36
C SER A 118 -70.29 34.97 -22.47
N LYS A 119 -70.67 34.05 -21.58
CA LYS A 119 -72.06 33.53 -21.54
C LYS A 119 -73.02 34.60 -21.06
N GLU A 120 -72.68 35.32 -19.99
CA GLU A 120 -73.49 36.40 -19.44
C GLU A 120 -73.70 37.53 -20.46
N THR A 121 -72.63 37.98 -21.12
CA THR A 121 -72.73 38.99 -22.19
C THR A 121 -73.51 38.48 -23.41
N LYS A 122 -73.36 37.21 -23.80
CA LYS A 122 -74.21 36.61 -24.85
C LYS A 122 -75.67 36.58 -24.45
N ASP A 123 -75.98 36.28 -23.19
CA ASP A 123 -77.36 36.24 -22.70
C ASP A 123 -77.94 37.64 -22.54
N LEU A 124 -77.14 38.63 -22.14
CA LEU A 124 -77.51 40.05 -22.17
C LEU A 124 -77.74 40.53 -23.60
N LEU A 125 -76.86 40.20 -24.55
CA LEU A 125 -77.03 40.53 -25.97
C LEU A 125 -78.32 39.92 -26.54
N LYS A 126 -78.67 38.68 -26.18
CA LYS A 126 -79.95 38.08 -26.58
C LYS A 126 -81.13 38.86 -25.99
N LYS A 127 -81.06 39.24 -24.72
CA LYS A 127 -82.09 40.08 -24.09
C LYS A 127 -82.20 41.43 -24.80
N GLU A 128 -81.09 42.08 -25.11
CA GLU A 128 -81.07 43.32 -25.88
C GLU A 128 -81.55 43.13 -27.32
N GLN A 129 -81.29 42.00 -27.98
CA GLN A 129 -81.84 41.68 -29.30
C GLN A 129 -83.35 41.45 -29.26
N GLU A 130 -83.88 40.86 -28.20
CA GLU A 130 -85.33 40.74 -27.99
C GLU A 130 -85.94 42.12 -27.65
N ILE A 131 -85.30 42.91 -26.80
CA ILE A 131 -85.69 44.30 -26.52
C ILE A 131 -85.57 45.16 -27.80
N ALA A 132 -84.59 44.91 -28.67
CA ALA A 132 -84.41 45.61 -29.94
C ALA A 132 -85.38 45.14 -31.03
N LYS A 133 -85.85 43.89 -30.99
CA LYS A 133 -87.01 43.43 -31.76
C LYS A 133 -88.29 44.11 -31.28
N GLU A 134 -88.45 44.30 -29.96
CA GLU A 134 -89.55 45.08 -29.37
C GLU A 134 -89.40 46.60 -29.63
N ALA A 135 -88.18 47.13 -29.70
CA ALA A 135 -87.89 48.53 -29.95
C ALA A 135 -87.82 48.90 -31.44
N LEU A 136 -87.76 47.93 -32.36
CA LEU A 136 -87.94 48.17 -33.80
C LEU A 136 -89.38 48.61 -34.14
N GLU A 137 -90.31 48.58 -33.17
CA GLU A 137 -91.64 49.21 -33.25
C GLU A 137 -91.66 50.68 -32.80
N LYS A 138 -90.56 51.28 -32.32
CA LYS A 138 -90.50 52.73 -32.01
C LYS A 138 -89.14 53.38 -32.31
N VAL A 139 -89.16 54.25 -33.31
CA VAL A 139 -88.05 55.07 -33.85
C VAL A 139 -87.64 56.23 -32.91
N SER A 140 -86.35 56.59 -32.85
CA SER A 140 -85.79 57.96 -33.16
C SER A 140 -84.47 58.38 -32.41
N LEU A 141 -83.44 58.76 -33.20
CA LEU A 141 -82.37 59.82 -33.13
C LEU A 141 -81.57 60.25 -31.84
N VAL A 142 -80.22 60.00 -31.84
CA VAL A 142 -78.95 60.82 -31.61
C VAL A 142 -78.98 62.06 -30.66
N PRO A 143 -77.97 62.47 -29.77
CA PRO A 143 -76.50 62.74 -30.01
C PRO A 143 -75.40 62.61 -28.87
N GLU A 144 -74.14 62.46 -29.31
CA GLU A 144 -72.79 63.02 -28.92
C GLU A 144 -72.18 63.26 -27.48
N VAL A 145 -70.89 62.84 -27.37
CA VAL A 145 -69.66 63.35 -26.64
C VAL A 145 -69.52 63.35 -25.09
N HIS A 146 -68.47 62.68 -24.56
CA HIS A 146 -67.41 63.30 -23.74
C HIS A 146 -66.17 62.37 -23.54
N VAL A 147 -64.97 62.89 -23.83
CA VAL A 147 -63.66 62.27 -23.57
C VAL A 147 -63.16 62.77 -22.22
N ASP A 148 -62.76 61.85 -21.34
CA ASP A 148 -62.36 62.15 -19.97
C ASP A 148 -60.83 62.32 -19.85
N VAL A 149 -60.43 63.49 -19.35
CA VAL A 149 -59.05 63.93 -19.10
C VAL A 149 -58.63 63.44 -17.70
N THR A 150 -58.61 62.13 -17.53
CA THR A 150 -58.18 61.43 -16.28
C THR A 150 -57.23 60.26 -16.59
N LEU A 151 -57.31 59.71 -17.80
CA LEU A 151 -56.43 58.65 -18.31
C LEU A 151 -54.98 59.15 -18.55
N VAL A 152 -54.79 60.45 -18.82
CA VAL A 152 -53.47 61.02 -19.15
C VAL A 152 -52.57 61.11 -17.90
N ASP A 153 -53.13 61.37 -16.72
CA ASP A 153 -52.36 61.45 -15.48
C ASP A 153 -51.95 60.05 -14.94
N GLU A 154 -52.80 59.04 -15.15
CA GLU A 154 -52.45 57.64 -14.87
C GLU A 154 -51.40 57.10 -15.87
N LEU A 155 -51.55 57.42 -17.16
CA LEU A 155 -50.58 57.04 -18.19
C LEU A 155 -49.24 57.77 -18.04
N THR A 156 -49.20 58.99 -17.51
CA THR A 156 -47.93 59.70 -17.23
C THR A 156 -47.25 59.15 -15.97
N ALA A 157 -48.01 58.79 -14.94
CA ALA A 157 -47.47 58.12 -13.75
C ALA A 157 -46.95 56.70 -14.06
N GLU A 158 -47.63 55.94 -14.91
CA GLU A 158 -47.13 54.65 -15.40
C GLU A 158 -45.90 54.81 -16.31
N ASN A 159 -45.85 55.85 -17.16
CA ASN A 159 -44.66 56.13 -17.96
C ASN A 159 -43.43 56.45 -17.09
N GLU A 160 -43.57 57.23 -16.02
CA GLU A 160 -42.46 57.50 -15.09
C GLU A 160 -42.04 56.23 -14.32
N LYS A 161 -42.98 55.38 -13.90
CA LYS A 161 -42.67 54.05 -13.32
C LYS A 161 -41.94 53.16 -14.32
N LEU A 162 -42.39 53.09 -15.57
CA LEU A 162 -41.72 52.33 -16.63
C LEU A 162 -40.32 52.87 -16.91
N LYS A 163 -40.14 54.19 -16.87
CA LYS A 163 -38.84 54.85 -17.08
C LYS A 163 -37.84 54.53 -15.96
N THR A 164 -38.28 54.50 -14.70
CA THR A 164 -37.43 54.04 -13.57
C THR A 164 -37.06 52.56 -13.68
N LEU A 165 -38.01 51.72 -14.11
CA LEU A 165 -37.76 50.29 -14.34
C LEU A 165 -36.77 50.06 -15.49
N VAL A 166 -36.90 50.80 -16.59
CA VAL A 166 -35.97 50.76 -17.73
C VAL A 166 -34.56 51.17 -17.28
N GLY A 167 -34.41 52.26 -16.52
CA GLY A 167 -33.09 52.66 -15.98
C GLY A 167 -32.47 51.62 -15.03
N SER A 168 -33.29 50.94 -14.22
CA SER A 168 -32.82 49.82 -13.38
C SER A 168 -32.36 48.63 -14.22
N LEU A 169 -33.10 48.30 -15.29
CA LEU A 169 -32.72 47.23 -16.21
C LEU A 169 -31.45 47.56 -16.99
N GLU A 170 -31.30 48.79 -17.47
CA GLU A 170 -30.08 49.27 -18.14
C GLU A 170 -28.85 49.19 -17.23
N THR A 171 -28.97 49.61 -15.97
CA THR A 171 -27.89 49.49 -14.98
C THR A 171 -27.51 48.03 -14.76
N ARG A 172 -28.51 47.14 -14.62
CA ARG A 172 -28.29 45.71 -14.43
C ARG A 172 -27.65 45.05 -15.66
N ILE A 173 -28.02 45.48 -16.86
CA ILE A 173 -27.37 45.05 -18.12
C ILE A 173 -25.89 45.45 -18.09
N HIS A 174 -25.58 46.70 -17.78
CA HIS A 174 -24.21 47.20 -17.72
C HIS A 174 -23.35 46.43 -16.70
N GLU A 175 -23.89 46.15 -15.51
CA GLU A 175 -23.21 45.33 -14.50
C GLU A 175 -22.92 43.91 -14.98
N THR A 176 -23.86 43.29 -15.72
CA THR A 176 -23.65 41.94 -16.26
C THR A 176 -22.63 41.92 -17.39
N GLU A 177 -22.60 42.94 -18.24
CA GLU A 177 -21.59 43.11 -19.28
C GLU A 177 -20.19 43.29 -18.68
N GLN A 178 -20.07 44.11 -17.62
CA GLN A 178 -18.81 44.29 -16.92
C GLN A 178 -18.30 42.97 -16.32
N LYS A 179 -19.16 42.23 -15.60
CA LYS A 179 -18.82 40.91 -15.02
C LYS A 179 -18.41 39.91 -16.11
N PHE A 180 -19.06 39.96 -17.27
CA PHE A 180 -18.72 39.11 -18.39
C PHE A 180 -17.32 39.42 -18.95
N GLU A 181 -16.97 40.70 -19.10
CA GLU A 181 -15.64 41.10 -19.56
C GLU A 181 -14.54 40.79 -18.53
N GLU A 182 -14.81 40.95 -17.24
CA GLU A 182 -13.89 40.51 -16.18
C GLU A 182 -13.66 39.00 -16.21
N MET A 183 -14.73 38.21 -16.34
CA MET A 183 -14.64 36.75 -16.47
C MET A 183 -13.88 36.33 -17.72
N LYS A 184 -14.08 37.04 -18.83
CA LYS A 184 -13.38 36.80 -20.10
C LYS A 184 -11.89 37.12 -20.00
N LYS A 185 -11.49 38.18 -19.29
CA LYS A 185 -10.08 38.48 -18.97
C LYS A 185 -9.46 37.39 -18.11
N ALA A 186 -10.13 37.00 -17.02
CA ALA A 186 -9.67 35.92 -16.14
C ALA A 186 -9.51 34.59 -16.90
N ARG A 187 -10.45 34.26 -17.80
CA ARG A 187 -10.35 33.07 -18.66
C ARG A 187 -9.13 33.11 -19.58
N LYS A 188 -8.84 34.26 -20.20
CA LYS A 188 -7.65 34.43 -21.05
C LYS A 188 -6.35 34.23 -20.26
N GLU A 189 -6.27 34.75 -19.04
CA GLU A 189 -5.11 34.56 -18.16
C GLU A 189 -4.94 33.10 -17.74
N TRP A 190 -6.03 32.43 -17.38
CA TRP A 190 -6.00 30.99 -17.06
C TRP A 190 -5.59 30.14 -18.26
N LEU A 191 -6.04 30.48 -19.46
CA LEU A 191 -5.64 29.80 -20.68
C LEU A 191 -4.13 29.93 -20.93
N LYS A 192 -3.57 31.13 -20.75
CA LYS A 192 -2.13 31.36 -20.87
C LYS A 192 -1.33 30.54 -19.85
N LYS A 193 -1.78 30.50 -18.59
CA LYS A 193 -1.14 29.67 -17.55
C LYS A 193 -1.21 28.18 -17.89
N ALA A 194 -2.30 27.71 -18.50
CA ALA A 194 -2.43 26.33 -18.94
C ALA A 194 -1.45 25.99 -20.06
N THR A 195 -1.31 26.85 -21.08
CA THR A 195 -0.35 26.63 -22.18
C THR A 195 1.10 26.66 -21.69
N ASP A 196 1.42 27.54 -20.73
CA ASP A 196 2.75 27.58 -20.11
C ASP A 196 3.04 26.31 -19.31
N ALA A 197 2.05 25.77 -18.60
CA ALA A 197 2.18 24.50 -17.89
C ALA A 197 2.34 23.30 -18.86
N GLU A 198 1.59 23.28 -19.97
CA GLU A 198 1.70 22.26 -21.02
C GLU A 198 3.09 22.26 -21.67
N SER A 199 3.62 23.43 -22.02
CA SER A 199 4.97 23.52 -22.59
C SER A 199 6.05 22.98 -21.64
N LYS A 200 5.91 23.23 -20.33
CA LYS A 200 6.82 22.70 -19.31
C LYS A 200 6.68 21.19 -19.12
N ILE A 201 5.46 20.65 -19.22
CA ILE A 201 5.23 19.19 -19.23
C ILE A 201 5.89 18.55 -20.45
N ASN A 202 5.77 19.17 -21.63
CA ASN A 202 6.41 18.68 -22.84
C ASN A 202 7.95 18.70 -22.74
N GLU A 203 8.53 19.77 -22.19
CA GLU A 203 9.97 19.84 -21.92
C GLU A 203 10.43 18.72 -20.97
N LEU A 204 9.72 18.52 -19.86
CA LEU A 204 10.01 17.43 -18.92
C LEU A 204 9.86 16.06 -19.57
N THR A 205 8.85 15.87 -20.42
CA THR A 205 8.64 14.61 -21.15
C THR A 205 9.81 14.34 -22.10
N ASN A 206 10.29 15.36 -22.82
CA ASN A 206 11.45 15.24 -23.71
C ASN A 206 12.74 14.90 -22.93
N THR A 207 12.98 15.56 -21.79
CA THR A 207 14.15 15.23 -20.95
C THR A 207 14.07 13.82 -20.38
N MET A 208 12.89 13.36 -19.96
CA MET A 208 12.65 12.00 -19.50
C MET A 208 12.94 10.97 -20.61
N LEU A 209 12.45 11.22 -21.83
CA LEU A 209 12.72 10.34 -22.98
C LEU A 209 14.22 10.29 -23.31
N SER A 210 14.91 11.43 -23.28
CA SER A 210 16.37 11.45 -23.47
C SER A 210 17.13 10.68 -22.38
N PHE A 211 16.67 10.78 -21.12
CA PHE A 211 17.26 9.96 -20.04
C PHE A 211 16.97 8.48 -20.22
N GLN A 212 15.77 8.12 -20.66
CA GLN A 212 15.42 6.73 -20.96
C GLN A 212 16.30 6.17 -22.09
N GLU A 213 16.50 6.92 -23.16
CA GLU A 213 17.39 6.54 -24.25
C GLU A 213 18.84 6.33 -23.75
N LYS A 214 19.38 7.27 -22.97
CA LYS A 214 20.71 7.13 -22.36
C LYS A 214 20.81 5.92 -21.45
N LEU A 215 19.76 5.61 -20.68
CA LEU A 215 19.72 4.40 -19.85
C LEU A 215 19.75 3.14 -20.71
N THR A 216 18.97 3.08 -21.79
CA THR A 216 19.01 1.93 -22.70
C THR A 216 20.35 1.77 -23.40
N ASN A 217 20.98 2.87 -23.82
CA ASN A 217 22.31 2.83 -24.44
C ASN A 217 23.38 2.35 -23.44
N THR A 218 23.40 2.92 -22.23
CA THR A 218 24.35 2.50 -21.19
C THR A 218 24.10 1.07 -20.71
N GLU A 219 22.85 0.60 -20.71
CA GLU A 219 22.51 -0.80 -20.43
C GLU A 219 23.02 -1.73 -21.53
N ALA A 220 22.85 -1.36 -22.81
CA ALA A 220 23.40 -2.11 -23.95
C ALA A 220 24.94 -2.17 -23.93
N GLU A 221 25.61 -1.04 -23.64
CA GLU A 221 27.06 -1.00 -23.44
C GLU A 221 27.50 -1.91 -22.27
N ASN A 222 26.75 -1.92 -21.15
CA ASN A 222 27.03 -2.80 -20.02
C ASN A 222 26.89 -4.29 -20.39
N GLN A 223 25.88 -4.63 -21.20
CA GLN A 223 25.69 -5.98 -21.71
C GLN A 223 26.84 -6.41 -22.63
N LEU A 224 27.27 -5.54 -23.55
CA LEU A 224 28.41 -5.79 -24.44
C LEU A 224 29.70 -6.00 -23.65
N LEU A 225 29.98 -5.16 -22.65
CA LEU A 225 31.14 -5.31 -21.78
C LEU A 225 31.12 -6.64 -21.01
N ARG A 226 29.96 -7.07 -20.50
CA ARG A 226 29.82 -8.39 -19.85
C ARG A 226 30.10 -9.54 -20.82
N GLN A 227 29.62 -9.43 -22.06
CA GLN A 227 29.89 -10.42 -23.10
C GLN A 227 31.38 -10.45 -23.48
N GLN A 228 32.04 -9.30 -23.55
CA GLN A 228 33.47 -9.20 -23.82
C GLN A 228 34.33 -9.81 -22.70
N VAL A 229 33.93 -9.65 -21.43
CA VAL A 229 34.60 -10.28 -20.28
C VAL A 229 34.45 -11.81 -20.30
N LEU A 230 33.26 -12.32 -20.68
CA LEU A 230 33.03 -13.75 -20.86
C LEU A 230 33.93 -14.36 -21.94
N LEU A 231 34.16 -13.63 -23.04
CA LEU A 231 35.05 -14.07 -24.13
C LEU A 231 36.54 -13.93 -23.80
N ARG A 232 36.92 -13.08 -22.83
CA ARG A 232 38.31 -12.84 -22.41
C ARG A 232 38.75 -13.63 -21.17
N ALA A 233 37.92 -14.52 -20.62
CA ALA A 233 38.32 -15.37 -19.50
C ALA A 233 39.44 -16.35 -19.93
N PRO A 234 40.63 -16.33 -19.28
CA PRO A 234 41.73 -17.19 -19.70
C PRO A 234 41.50 -18.63 -19.20
N VAL A 235 41.62 -19.58 -20.12
CA VAL A 235 41.76 -21.01 -19.81
C VAL A 235 43.02 -21.16 -18.94
N ARG A 236 42.85 -21.51 -17.67
CA ARG A 236 43.96 -21.86 -16.78
C ARG A 236 44.43 -23.28 -17.09
N THR A 237 45.45 -23.40 -17.92
CA THR A 237 46.37 -24.54 -17.94
C THR A 237 47.55 -24.26 -17.04
N ILE A 238 47.80 -25.16 -16.08
CA ILE A 238 49.03 -25.24 -15.28
C ILE A 238 50.20 -25.62 -16.21
N PRO A 239 51.37 -24.95 -16.14
CA PRO A 239 52.59 -25.69 -15.78
C PRO A 239 53.64 -24.91 -14.97
N GLU A 240 54.59 -25.70 -14.46
CA GLU A 240 55.70 -25.43 -13.56
C GLU A 240 56.82 -24.51 -14.09
N ASN A 241 57.58 -23.99 -13.11
CA ASN A 241 59.03 -23.73 -13.08
C ASN A 241 59.67 -22.38 -13.52
N ARG A 242 60.63 -22.01 -12.64
CA ARG A 242 61.76 -21.05 -12.69
C ARG A 242 61.54 -19.55 -12.45
N SER A 243 62.24 -19.07 -11.42
CA SER A 243 62.68 -17.68 -11.15
C SER A 243 64.09 -17.45 -11.77
N PRO A 244 64.81 -16.30 -11.63
CA PRO A 244 64.49 -14.97 -11.02
C PRO A 244 65.02 -13.70 -11.81
N LYS A 245 64.83 -12.49 -11.21
CA LYS A 245 65.48 -11.16 -11.45
C LYS A 245 64.81 -10.24 -12.52
N SER A 246 64.72 -8.91 -12.43
CA SER A 246 65.22 -7.85 -11.52
C SER A 246 64.55 -6.49 -11.81
N ASN A 247 64.21 -5.77 -10.73
CA ASN A 247 64.33 -4.33 -10.41
C ASN A 247 63.84 -3.15 -11.30
N PHE A 248 63.40 -2.12 -10.56
CA PHE A 248 63.38 -0.65 -10.82
C PHE A 248 62.24 -0.10 -11.68
N THR A 249 61.61 1.06 -11.45
CA THR A 249 61.27 1.93 -10.30
C THR A 249 60.41 3.07 -10.89
N ASN A 250 59.60 3.70 -10.05
CA ASN A 250 59.05 5.08 -10.13
C ASN A 250 57.82 5.37 -11.00
N GLY A 251 56.84 6.02 -10.35
CA GLY A 251 55.75 6.75 -10.99
C GLY A 251 54.44 6.82 -10.20
N SER A 252 54.46 7.35 -8.97
CA SER A 252 53.31 8.04 -8.33
C SER A 252 53.22 9.46 -8.94
N PRO A 253 52.16 10.29 -8.79
CA PRO A 253 50.96 10.17 -7.95
C PRO A 253 49.66 10.39 -8.78
N LEU A 254 48.45 10.25 -8.28
CA LEU A 254 47.83 11.15 -7.32
C LEU A 254 46.34 10.76 -7.27
N SER A 255 45.79 10.75 -6.05
CA SER A 255 44.42 11.10 -5.66
C SER A 255 43.23 10.56 -6.46
N GLU A 256 42.13 10.17 -5.86
CA GLU A 256 41.70 10.00 -4.50
C GLU A 256 40.35 9.31 -4.65
N GLU A 257 39.98 8.54 -3.64
CA GLU A 257 38.58 8.23 -3.36
C GLU A 257 37.73 7.69 -4.53
N LEU A 258 37.84 6.38 -4.77
CA LEU A 258 36.61 5.62 -4.97
C LEU A 258 36.47 4.57 -3.86
N LYS A 259 35.75 5.02 -2.82
CA LYS A 259 34.97 4.15 -1.95
C LYS A 259 34.22 3.14 -2.82
N THR A 260 34.57 1.88 -2.62
CA THR A 260 33.67 0.73 -2.58
C THR A 260 32.21 1.15 -2.27
N PRO A 261 31.15 0.44 -2.73
CA PRO A 261 31.21 -1.02 -2.87
C PRO A 261 30.31 -1.64 -3.96
N HIS A 262 30.68 -2.85 -4.36
CA HIS A 262 29.77 -3.99 -4.48
C HIS A 262 28.42 -3.71 -5.20
N GLY A 263 28.21 -4.17 -6.43
CA GLY A 263 28.57 -5.53 -6.82
C GLY A 263 28.05 -6.51 -5.76
N THR A 264 26.76 -6.86 -5.83
CA THR A 264 26.43 -8.27 -5.63
C THR A 264 25.55 -8.71 -6.80
N PRO A 265 26.08 -9.57 -7.68
CA PRO A 265 25.33 -10.41 -8.62
C PRO A 265 24.82 -11.66 -7.86
N PRO A 266 24.37 -12.76 -8.48
CA PRO A 266 23.75 -12.98 -9.79
C PRO A 266 22.35 -13.59 -9.64
N ALA A 267 21.50 -13.44 -10.66
CA ALA A 267 20.48 -14.45 -10.94
C ALA A 267 20.64 -14.81 -12.41
N HIS A 268 21.49 -15.81 -12.66
CA HIS A 268 21.35 -16.62 -13.85
C HIS A 268 19.96 -17.24 -13.82
N GLY A 269 19.29 -17.16 -14.97
CA GLY A 269 17.95 -17.65 -15.13
C GLY A 269 17.87 -19.17 -14.95
N SER A 270 16.65 -19.65 -14.81
CA SER A 270 16.02 -20.25 -15.97
C SER A 270 14.52 -20.46 -15.75
N PHE A 271 13.84 -20.56 -16.89
CA PHE A 271 12.50 -21.11 -17.11
C PHE A 271 11.29 -20.37 -16.51
N ALA A 272 10.46 -19.89 -17.44
CA ALA A 272 9.09 -19.52 -17.21
C ALA A 272 8.33 -20.74 -16.66
N HIS A 273 8.05 -20.71 -15.36
CA HIS A 273 6.98 -21.47 -14.73
C HIS A 273 5.89 -20.50 -14.26
N PRO A 274 4.60 -20.90 -14.30
CA PRO A 274 3.52 -20.11 -13.75
C PRO A 274 3.89 -19.71 -12.32
N ARG A 275 3.76 -18.43 -11.96
CA ARG A 275 4.08 -17.96 -10.61
C ARG A 275 3.25 -18.75 -9.60
N ALA A 276 3.89 -19.74 -8.98
CA ALA A 276 3.36 -20.47 -7.86
C ALA A 276 2.87 -19.45 -6.83
N SER A 277 1.60 -19.58 -6.46
CA SER A 277 0.95 -18.65 -5.54
C SER A 277 1.74 -18.63 -4.22
N PHE A 278 1.64 -17.54 -3.45
CA PHE A 278 2.27 -17.44 -2.13
C PHE A 278 2.01 -18.69 -1.25
N TYR A 279 0.86 -19.33 -1.42
CA TYR A 279 0.45 -20.56 -0.76
C TYR A 279 1.20 -21.82 -1.25
N GLU A 280 1.56 -21.89 -2.52
CA GLU A 280 2.27 -23.03 -3.13
C GLU A 280 3.74 -23.07 -2.71
N ARG A 281 4.41 -21.91 -2.62
CA ARG A 281 5.73 -21.81 -1.96
C ARG A 281 5.69 -22.15 -0.48
N GLN A 282 4.57 -21.87 0.21
CA GLN A 282 4.42 -22.27 1.60
C GLN A 282 4.29 -23.79 1.72
N HIS A 283 3.57 -24.47 0.83
CA HIS A 283 3.46 -25.93 0.85
C HIS A 283 4.81 -26.63 0.63
N GLU A 284 5.58 -26.24 -0.39
CA GLU A 284 6.93 -26.80 -0.62
C GLU A 284 7.88 -26.54 0.57
N SER A 285 7.77 -25.38 1.21
CA SER A 285 8.57 -25.03 2.40
C SER A 285 8.12 -25.80 3.65
N VAL A 286 6.84 -26.12 3.76
CA VAL A 286 6.25 -26.94 4.85
C VAL A 286 6.66 -28.40 4.66
N ASP A 287 6.67 -28.93 3.44
CA ASP A 287 7.17 -30.27 3.12
C ASP A 287 8.65 -30.42 3.51
N ALA A 288 9.48 -29.43 3.17
CA ALA A 288 10.88 -29.41 3.55
C ALA A 288 11.08 -29.35 5.08
N LEU A 289 10.26 -28.58 5.80
CA LEU A 289 10.28 -28.53 7.26
C LEU A 289 9.87 -29.89 7.86
N ILE A 290 8.82 -30.50 7.32
CA ILE A 290 8.31 -31.79 7.76
C ILE A 290 9.35 -32.89 7.58
N ASN A 291 10.03 -32.92 6.44
CA ASN A 291 11.11 -33.88 6.20
C ASN A 291 12.28 -33.66 7.17
N CYS A 292 12.65 -32.40 7.43
CA CYS A 292 13.69 -32.07 8.39
C CYS A 292 13.34 -32.49 9.82
N VAL A 293 12.08 -32.36 10.23
CA VAL A 293 11.60 -32.72 11.57
C VAL A 293 11.42 -34.24 11.72
N SER A 294 11.07 -34.93 10.64
CA SER A 294 10.87 -36.39 10.64
C SER A 294 12.18 -37.16 10.77
N GLU A 295 13.30 -36.57 10.34
CA GLU A 295 14.64 -37.04 10.68
C GLU A 295 14.95 -36.59 12.12
N ASN A 296 15.17 -37.53 13.06
CA ASN A 296 15.46 -37.23 14.46
C ASN A 296 16.67 -36.27 14.61
N ILE A 297 16.43 -34.95 14.63
CA ILE A 297 17.47 -33.90 14.69
C ILE A 297 18.21 -33.90 16.05
N GLY A 298 17.71 -34.67 17.03
CA GLY A 298 18.31 -34.82 18.35
C GLY A 298 18.11 -33.61 19.26
N LEU A 299 18.73 -33.67 20.44
CA LEU A 299 18.76 -32.58 21.42
C LEU A 299 20.12 -31.88 21.41
N SER A 300 20.15 -30.57 21.19
CA SER A 300 21.36 -29.76 21.41
C SER A 300 21.27 -29.14 22.81
N GLU A 301 22.20 -29.48 23.71
CA GLU A 301 22.27 -28.91 25.08
C GLU A 301 20.96 -29.08 25.90
N GLY A 302 20.25 -30.20 25.74
CA GLY A 302 18.98 -30.46 26.43
C GLY A 302 17.78 -29.69 25.87
N LYS A 303 17.95 -28.96 24.76
CA LYS A 303 16.86 -28.29 24.05
C LYS A 303 16.43 -29.10 22.82
N PRO A 304 15.11 -29.36 22.66
CA PRO A 304 14.59 -30.04 21.48
C PRO A 304 14.78 -29.16 20.23
N VAL A 305 15.69 -29.57 19.34
CA VAL A 305 16.06 -28.79 18.14
C VAL A 305 14.90 -28.72 17.14
N ALA A 306 14.13 -29.80 17.01
CA ALA A 306 12.97 -29.83 16.14
C ALA A 306 11.90 -28.83 16.61
N ALA A 307 11.58 -28.77 17.90
CA ALA A 307 10.63 -27.79 18.45
C ALA A 307 11.02 -26.33 18.17
N ILE A 308 12.29 -25.98 18.36
CA ILE A 308 12.80 -24.62 18.12
C ILE A 308 12.75 -24.28 16.64
N THR A 309 13.09 -25.23 15.78
CA THR A 309 13.11 -25.04 14.33
C THR A 309 11.69 -24.83 13.80
N ILE A 310 10.75 -25.68 14.21
CA ILE A 310 9.33 -25.54 13.88
C ILE A 310 8.81 -24.19 14.35
N TYR A 311 9.04 -23.82 15.61
CA TYR A 311 8.59 -22.53 16.13
C TYR A 311 9.13 -21.34 15.33
N LYS A 312 10.43 -21.35 14.99
CA LYS A 312 11.04 -20.29 14.17
C LYS A 312 10.40 -20.21 12.78
N CYS A 313 10.10 -21.35 12.15
CA CYS A 313 9.42 -21.40 10.86
C CYS A 313 7.98 -20.87 10.96
N LEU A 314 7.23 -21.27 11.99
CA LEU A 314 5.86 -20.79 12.22
C LEU A 314 5.79 -19.27 12.42
N VAL A 315 6.75 -18.70 13.16
CA VAL A 315 6.87 -17.25 13.36
C VAL A 315 7.25 -16.54 12.06
N HIS A 316 8.23 -17.07 11.32
CA HIS A 316 8.67 -16.48 10.05
C HIS A 316 7.55 -16.48 9.00
N TRP A 317 6.71 -17.51 8.98
CA TRP A 317 5.58 -17.63 8.05
C TRP A 317 4.32 -16.86 8.49
N LYS A 318 4.36 -16.12 9.61
CA LYS A 318 3.23 -15.36 10.15
C LYS A 318 1.95 -16.19 10.32
N ILE A 319 2.11 -17.48 10.61
CA ILE A 319 0.99 -18.43 10.69
C ILE A 319 -0.01 -18.06 11.81
N PHE A 320 0.43 -17.29 12.80
CA PHE A 320 -0.42 -16.76 13.88
C PHE A 320 -1.37 -15.62 13.47
N GLU A 321 -1.19 -15.03 12.27
CA GLU A 321 -2.07 -13.97 11.73
C GLU A 321 -3.15 -14.55 10.78
N THR A 322 -3.04 -15.82 10.38
CA THR A 322 -3.93 -16.49 9.43
C THR A 322 -4.94 -17.39 10.13
N GLU A 323 -6.24 -17.15 9.92
CA GLU A 323 -7.33 -17.80 10.68
C GLU A 323 -7.38 -19.34 10.57
N LYS A 324 -6.82 -19.95 9.52
CA LYS A 324 -6.69 -21.43 9.40
C LYS A 324 -5.46 -21.80 8.58
N THR A 325 -4.53 -22.56 9.16
CA THR A 325 -3.41 -23.16 8.40
C THR A 325 -3.40 -24.67 8.63
N SER A 326 -3.42 -25.44 7.52
CA SER A 326 -3.30 -26.90 7.51
C SER A 326 -1.95 -27.41 8.05
N VAL A 327 -1.01 -26.48 8.31
CA VAL A 327 0.32 -26.76 8.86
C VAL A 327 0.22 -27.35 10.27
N PHE A 328 -0.68 -26.85 11.10
CA PHE A 328 -0.86 -27.39 12.47
C PHE A 328 -1.40 -28.81 12.45
N ASP A 329 -2.44 -29.07 11.65
CA ASP A 329 -3.03 -30.40 11.53
C ASP A 329 -2.01 -31.43 11.05
N ARG A 330 -1.16 -31.05 10.11
CA ARG A 330 -0.10 -31.91 9.58
C ARG A 330 1.02 -32.18 10.59
N LEU A 331 1.44 -31.16 11.36
CA LEU A 331 2.38 -31.33 12.46
C LEU A 331 1.81 -32.25 13.56
N ILE A 332 0.52 -32.10 13.90
CA ILE A 332 -0.17 -32.96 14.86
C ILE A 332 -0.23 -34.40 14.36
N GLN A 333 -0.49 -34.63 13.06
CA GLN A 333 -0.48 -35.96 12.46
C GLN A 333 0.92 -36.61 12.51
N ILE A 334 1.99 -35.85 12.27
CA ILE A 334 3.37 -36.35 12.33
C ILE A 334 3.76 -36.69 13.77
N PHE A 335 3.53 -35.78 14.71
CA PHE A 335 3.81 -36.06 16.13
C PHE A 335 2.96 -37.23 16.63
N GLY A 336 1.68 -37.31 16.24
CA GLY A 336 0.79 -38.41 16.59
C GLY A 336 1.27 -39.76 16.04
N SER A 337 1.63 -39.82 14.75
CA SER A 337 2.15 -41.06 14.13
C SER A 337 3.51 -41.48 14.69
N ALA A 338 4.39 -40.52 15.00
CA ALA A 338 5.69 -40.77 15.62
C ALA A 338 5.55 -41.25 17.08
N MET A 339 4.58 -40.73 17.83
CA MET A 339 4.30 -41.15 19.21
C MET A 339 3.58 -42.50 19.30
N GLN A 340 2.87 -42.91 18.24
CA GLN A 340 2.15 -44.19 18.18
C GLN A 340 3.03 -45.35 17.71
N LYS A 341 4.22 -45.04 17.17
CA LYS A 341 5.22 -46.03 16.79
C LYS A 341 5.97 -46.50 18.05
N HIS A 342 5.52 -47.60 18.64
CA HIS A 342 6.01 -48.16 19.92
C HIS A 342 7.41 -48.83 19.83
N ASP A 343 8.31 -48.32 19.00
CA ASP A 343 9.57 -49.01 18.69
C ASP A 343 10.73 -48.64 19.64
N SER A 344 10.69 -47.49 20.35
CA SER A 344 11.63 -47.18 21.44
C SER A 344 11.11 -46.13 22.44
N ASN A 345 11.43 -46.32 23.73
CA ASN A 345 11.12 -45.34 24.79
C ASN A 345 11.88 -44.02 24.62
N GLU A 346 13.03 -44.04 23.94
CA GLU A 346 13.86 -42.86 23.68
C GLU A 346 13.23 -41.96 22.63
N ASP A 347 12.67 -42.54 21.57
CA ASP A 347 11.92 -41.81 20.55
C ASP A 347 10.67 -41.17 21.16
N LEU A 348 9.93 -41.92 21.99
CA LEU A 348 8.77 -41.38 22.69
C LEU A 348 9.16 -40.19 23.58
N ALA A 349 10.24 -40.30 24.37
CA ALA A 349 10.75 -39.22 25.20
C ALA A 349 11.19 -38.00 24.37
N TYR A 350 11.82 -38.23 23.22
CA TYR A 350 12.19 -37.18 22.27
C TYR A 350 10.97 -36.45 21.73
N TRP A 351 9.96 -37.16 21.20
CA TRP A 351 8.76 -36.55 20.64
C TRP A 351 7.90 -35.85 21.69
N LEU A 352 7.82 -36.40 22.91
CA LEU A 352 7.15 -35.73 24.05
C LEU A 352 7.88 -34.45 24.49
N SER A 353 9.21 -34.47 24.53
CA SER A 353 10.03 -33.29 24.85
C SER A 353 9.88 -32.19 23.78
N ASN A 354 9.91 -32.56 22.51
CA ASN A 354 9.66 -31.65 21.40
C ASN A 354 8.24 -31.04 21.45
N SER A 355 7.22 -31.88 21.64
CA SER A 355 5.81 -31.45 21.67
C SER A 355 5.51 -30.52 22.84
N SER A 356 5.99 -30.85 24.05
CA SER A 356 5.81 -30.01 25.24
C SER A 356 6.53 -28.67 25.12
N THR A 357 7.75 -28.65 24.58
CA THR A 357 8.50 -27.40 24.38
C THR A 357 7.83 -26.52 23.32
N LEU A 358 7.39 -27.10 22.20
CA LEU A 358 6.69 -26.36 21.16
C LEU A 358 5.38 -25.75 21.69
N LEU A 359 4.62 -26.51 22.47
CA LEU A 359 3.39 -26.03 23.11
C LEU A 359 3.65 -24.84 24.05
N ILE A 360 4.69 -24.90 24.89
CA ILE A 360 5.06 -23.79 25.78
C ILE A 360 5.47 -22.55 24.99
N MET A 361 6.22 -22.71 23.90
CA MET A 361 6.64 -21.60 23.04
C MET A 361 5.43 -20.95 22.35
N MET A 362 4.50 -21.75 21.84
CA MET A 362 3.24 -21.26 21.23
C MET A 362 2.32 -20.57 22.24
N GLN A 363 2.19 -21.08 23.46
CA GLN A 363 1.41 -20.43 24.51
C GLN A 363 1.99 -19.06 24.89
N LYS A 364 3.32 -18.94 24.95
CA LYS A 364 3.99 -17.65 25.22
C LYS A 364 3.77 -16.63 24.10
N SER A 365 3.82 -17.05 22.84
CA SER A 365 3.59 -16.14 21.71
C SER A 365 2.13 -15.67 21.62
N LEU A 366 1.17 -16.55 21.91
CA LEU A 366 -0.26 -16.20 21.97
C LEU A 366 -0.57 -15.27 23.16
N LYS A 367 0.07 -15.49 24.32
CA LYS A 367 -0.10 -14.63 25.49
C LYS A 367 0.51 -13.24 25.32
N ALA A 368 1.60 -13.10 24.55
CA ALA A 368 2.19 -11.81 24.19
C ALA A 368 1.33 -10.99 23.20
N ALA A 369 0.53 -11.65 22.36
CA ALA A 369 -0.40 -10.98 21.44
C ALA A 369 -1.70 -10.50 22.13
N GLY A 370 -2.05 -11.08 23.29
CA GLY A 370 -3.33 -10.83 23.99
C GLY A 370 -3.28 -9.89 25.20
N THR A 371 -2.13 -9.33 25.59
CA THR A 371 -2.03 -8.48 26.79
C THR A 371 -1.60 -7.06 26.47
N SER A 372 -2.51 -6.31 25.84
CA SER A 372 -2.55 -4.85 25.91
C SER A 372 -3.78 -4.46 26.72
N GLY A 373 -3.68 -4.52 28.05
CA GLY A 373 -4.75 -4.07 28.93
C GLY A 373 -4.71 -4.66 30.33
N THR A 374 -4.20 -3.85 31.26
CA THR A 374 -4.40 -3.89 32.73
C THR A 374 -3.57 -4.86 33.60
N SER A 375 -2.77 -4.21 34.47
CA SER A 375 -2.32 -4.61 35.82
C SER A 375 -1.30 -5.76 36.02
N PRO A 376 -0.21 -5.52 36.78
CA PRO A 376 0.78 -6.53 37.13
C PRO A 376 0.38 -7.26 38.42
N GLN A 377 0.02 -8.54 38.36
CA GLN A 377 0.19 -9.42 39.52
C GLN A 377 0.20 -10.93 39.24
N LYS A 378 1.12 -11.57 39.96
CA LYS A 378 1.21 -12.97 40.41
C LYS A 378 1.80 -14.03 39.46
N ARG A 379 3.04 -14.42 39.82
CA ARG A 379 3.56 -15.79 39.68
C ARG A 379 2.51 -16.82 40.13
N PRO A 380 2.42 -17.98 39.48
CA PRO A 380 1.99 -19.20 40.14
C PRO A 380 3.20 -19.98 40.66
N GLN A 381 3.11 -20.37 41.92
CA GLN A 381 4.00 -21.27 42.62
C GLN A 381 4.06 -22.66 41.97
N THR A 382 5.19 -23.32 42.19
CA THR A 382 5.43 -24.76 42.13
C THR A 382 4.35 -25.61 42.83
N GLN A 383 3.95 -26.71 42.19
CA GLN A 383 3.47 -28.03 42.70
C GLN A 383 2.60 -28.66 41.59
N SER A 384 2.50 -29.96 41.30
CA SER A 384 3.15 -31.22 41.68
C SER A 384 2.46 -32.32 40.84
N SER A 385 3.22 -33.31 40.36
CA SER A 385 2.84 -34.73 40.13
C SER A 385 1.53 -35.12 39.41
N PHE A 386 1.68 -35.81 38.27
CA PHE A 386 0.65 -36.57 37.53
C PHE A 386 0.59 -38.05 37.97
N LEU A 387 0.55 -38.30 39.29
CA LEU A 387 0.42 -39.66 39.88
C LEU A 387 -0.92 -39.84 40.63
N GLY A 388 -1.92 -38.98 40.37
CA GLY A 388 -3.14 -38.90 41.18
C GLY A 388 -4.45 -39.17 40.44
N ARG A 389 -4.45 -39.81 39.26
CA ARG A 389 -5.69 -40.08 38.50
C ARG A 389 -6.03 -41.55 38.29
N MET A 390 -5.59 -42.43 39.17
CA MET A 390 -6.22 -43.73 39.33
C MET A 390 -6.43 -44.01 40.82
N THR A 391 -7.61 -44.54 41.13
CA THR A 391 -8.13 -44.97 42.44
C THR A 391 -8.70 -43.87 43.33
N CYS A 392 -9.87 -43.36 42.94
CA CYS A 392 -10.89 -43.01 43.91
C CYS A 392 -12.26 -43.46 43.37
N GLU A 393 -12.53 -44.76 43.52
CA GLU A 393 -13.90 -45.28 43.64
C GLU A 393 -13.85 -46.44 44.63
N GLN A 394 -14.23 -46.15 45.88
CA GLN A 394 -14.56 -47.13 46.90
C GLN A 394 -15.94 -47.71 46.57
N LEU A 395 -16.04 -49.04 46.61
CA LEU A 395 -17.00 -49.87 47.34
C LEU A 395 -17.32 -51.12 46.52
N MET A 396 -17.14 -52.29 47.14
CA MET A 396 -18.19 -53.29 47.38
C MET A 396 -17.57 -54.68 47.60
N HIS A 397 -17.78 -55.21 48.81
CA HIS A 397 -17.90 -56.64 49.14
C HIS A 397 -16.69 -57.58 48.86
N GLN A 398 -16.46 -58.69 49.55
CA GLN A 398 -16.88 -59.31 50.80
C GLN A 398 -16.30 -60.74 50.73
N LYS A 399 -15.86 -61.26 51.89
CA LYS A 399 -15.70 -62.68 52.25
C LYS A 399 -14.44 -63.46 51.81
N MET A 400 -13.90 -64.08 52.86
CA MET A 400 -12.94 -65.18 53.01
C MET A 400 -11.48 -64.87 52.77
#